data_AF-A0A2V6MBY4-F1
#
_entry.id   AF-A0A2V6MBY4-F1
#
_cell.length_a   1.000
_cell.length_b   1.000
_cell.length_c   1.000
_cell.angle_alpha   90.00
_cell.angle_beta   90.00
_cell.angle_gamma   90.00
#
_symmetry.space_group_name_H-M   'P 1'
#
loop_
_entity.id
_entity.type
_entity.pdbx_description
1 polymer ?
#
loop_
_entity_poly.entity_id
_entity_poly.type
_entity_poly.pdbx_seq_one_letter_code
_entity_poly.pdbx_strand_id
1 'polypeptide(L)'
;DAYPGLTNLIGGAGSSDYGAMHARQIIERYSAEPAVFRHKALLISINRTATEMSLYDATRYAWKISKSKAKEAEVILATRQGLIVGAFVAYDWLHATPANFPGREGMPGRIGFVGEDAPPEIARSYLRKAVPEEYRKRGAANPVRYTWGSK
;
A
#
# COMPACT_ATOMS: atom_id res chain seq x y z
N ASP A 1 54.80 -10.96 -30.40
CA ASP A 1 53.86 -11.60 -31.33
C ASP A 1 52.50 -11.73 -30.65
N ALA A 2 51.44 -11.54 -31.43
CA ALA A 2 50.02 -11.80 -31.17
C ALA A 2 49.19 -10.93 -30.18
N TYR A 3 48.25 -10.16 -30.76
CA TYR A 3 46.94 -9.81 -30.17
C TYR A 3 46.11 -11.08 -29.90
N PRO A 4 45.23 -11.13 -28.87
CA PRO A 4 43.81 -10.84 -29.11
C PRO A 4 43.04 -10.28 -27.89
N GLY A 5 41.93 -9.57 -28.14
CA GLY A 5 41.01 -9.17 -27.06
C GLY A 5 39.87 -8.23 -27.46
N LEU A 6 39.09 -8.59 -28.48
CA LEU A 6 37.68 -8.16 -28.53
C LEU A 6 37.01 -8.72 -27.26
N THR A 7 36.25 -7.93 -26.51
CA THR A 7 34.91 -8.29 -25.95
C THR A 7 34.35 -7.12 -25.10
N ASN A 8 33.35 -6.44 -25.67
CA ASN A 8 32.20 -5.78 -25.04
C ASN A 8 32.38 -5.08 -23.67
N LEU A 9 32.50 -3.75 -23.71
CA LEU A 9 32.00 -2.86 -22.66
C LEU A 9 30.66 -2.26 -23.14
N ILE A 10 29.60 -3.05 -23.07
CA ILE A 10 28.22 -2.56 -23.22
C ILE A 10 27.53 -2.76 -21.87
N GLY A 11 26.99 -1.65 -21.33
CA GLY A 11 26.36 -1.57 -20.02
C GLY A 11 25.18 -2.51 -19.85
N GLY A 12 25.23 -3.31 -18.78
CA GLY A 12 24.12 -4.12 -18.31
C GLY A 12 23.30 -3.36 -17.27
N ALA A 13 22.19 -2.77 -17.70
CA ALA A 13 21.12 -2.35 -16.82
C ALA A 13 20.26 -3.57 -16.45
N GLY A 14 20.09 -3.80 -15.13
CA GLY A 14 18.93 -4.46 -14.56
C GLY A 14 18.85 -6.00 -14.63
N SER A 15 18.24 -6.56 -13.58
CA SER A 15 17.58 -7.87 -13.57
C SER A 15 18.30 -9.06 -12.92
N SER A 16 18.76 -8.91 -11.68
CA SER A 16 18.99 -10.06 -10.78
C SER A 16 18.09 -10.06 -9.54
N ASP A 17 17.67 -8.89 -9.05
CA ASP A 17 16.92 -8.79 -7.77
C ASP A 17 15.42 -9.15 -7.85
N TYR A 18 14.84 -9.23 -9.05
CA TYR A 18 13.41 -9.51 -9.20
C TYR A 18 13.05 -10.96 -8.85
N GLY A 19 13.96 -11.92 -9.05
CA GLY A 19 13.71 -13.34 -8.81
C GLY A 19 13.59 -13.70 -7.32
N ALA A 20 14.55 -13.26 -6.51
CA ALA A 20 14.57 -13.52 -5.07
C ALA A 20 13.47 -12.74 -4.32
N MET A 21 13.22 -11.49 -4.72
CA MET A 21 12.12 -10.69 -4.17
C MET A 21 10.75 -11.31 -4.46
N HIS A 22 10.55 -11.88 -5.67
CA HIS A 22 9.33 -12.60 -5.99
C HIS A 22 9.17 -13.88 -5.17
N ALA A 23 10.20 -14.70 -5.02
CA ALA A 23 10.13 -15.91 -4.22
C ALA A 23 9.80 -15.62 -2.74
N ARG A 24 10.44 -14.62 -2.14
CA ARG A 24 10.15 -14.21 -0.75
C ARG A 24 8.73 -13.65 -0.59
N GLN A 25 8.28 -12.80 -1.51
CA GLN A 25 6.90 -12.30 -1.51
C GLN A 25 5.87 -13.41 -1.71
N ILE A 26 6.20 -14.45 -2.48
CA ILE A 26 5.37 -15.64 -2.65
C ILE A 26 5.30 -16.40 -1.32
N ILE A 27 6.44 -16.70 -0.68
CA ILE A 27 6.47 -17.42 0.60
C ILE A 27 5.73 -16.65 1.70
N GLU A 28 6.00 -15.35 1.84
CA GLU A 28 5.29 -14.50 2.81
C GLU A 28 3.78 -14.48 2.54
N ARG A 29 3.35 -14.50 1.27
CA ARG A 29 1.93 -14.54 0.92
C ARG A 29 1.26 -15.89 1.23
N TYR A 30 1.93 -17.00 0.97
CA TYR A 30 1.38 -18.34 1.18
C TYR A 30 1.44 -18.79 2.64
N SER A 31 2.33 -18.21 3.45
CA SER A 31 2.46 -18.52 4.88
C SER A 31 1.87 -17.46 5.82
N ALA A 32 1.41 -16.32 5.30
CA ALA A 32 0.81 -15.28 6.13
C ALA A 32 -0.55 -15.70 6.67
N GLU A 33 -0.67 -15.66 8.00
CA GLU A 33 -1.95 -15.82 8.68
C GLU A 33 -2.94 -14.72 8.23
N PRO A 34 -4.21 -15.07 7.96
CA PRO A 34 -5.24 -14.07 7.69
C PRO A 34 -5.41 -13.08 8.84
N ALA A 35 -5.56 -11.79 8.52
CA ALA A 35 -5.79 -10.75 9.50
C ALA A 35 -7.18 -10.88 10.13
N VAL A 36 -7.24 -10.83 11.46
CA VAL A 36 -8.48 -10.73 12.23
C VAL A 36 -8.70 -9.26 12.58
N PHE A 37 -9.70 -8.62 11.98
CA PHE A 37 -9.99 -7.20 12.19
C PHE A 37 -10.78 -6.98 13.48
N ARG A 38 -10.09 -6.44 14.49
CA ARG A 38 -10.68 -6.01 15.77
C ARG A 38 -11.02 -4.51 15.80
N HIS A 39 -10.49 -3.78 14.83
CA HIS A 39 -10.66 -2.34 14.66
C HIS A 39 -11.38 -2.07 13.33
N LYS A 40 -12.05 -0.92 13.22
CA LYS A 40 -12.54 -0.34 11.97
C LYS A 40 -11.36 0.00 11.06
N ALA A 41 -10.95 -0.97 10.25
CA ALA A 41 -9.75 -0.94 9.43
C ALA A 41 -10.08 -0.56 7.98
N LEU A 42 -9.52 0.55 7.52
CA LEU A 42 -9.64 1.02 6.15
C LEU A 42 -8.52 0.41 5.32
N LEU A 43 -8.84 -0.58 4.50
CA LEU A 43 -7.88 -1.24 3.63
C LEU A 43 -7.67 -0.40 2.38
N ILE A 44 -6.43 -0.05 2.06
CA ILE A 44 -6.05 0.70 0.88
C ILE A 44 -5.04 -0.12 0.08
N SER A 45 -5.44 -0.55 -1.12
CA SER A 45 -4.54 -1.24 -2.05
C SER A 45 -3.66 -0.23 -2.77
N ILE A 46 -2.35 -0.32 -2.54
CA ILE A 46 -1.36 0.53 -3.20
C ILE A 46 -0.76 -0.19 -4.42
N ASN A 47 -0.46 0.57 -5.46
CA ASN A 47 0.09 0.02 -6.70
C ASN A 47 1.59 -0.28 -6.58
N ARG A 48 2.06 -1.29 -7.35
CA ARG A 48 3.49 -1.63 -7.40
C ARG A 48 4.36 -0.49 -7.90
N THR A 49 3.85 0.37 -8.79
CA THR A 49 4.56 1.55 -9.32
C THR A 49 4.75 2.67 -8.29
N ALA A 50 4.08 2.60 -7.14
CA ALA A 50 4.32 3.53 -6.04
C ALA A 50 5.64 3.27 -5.29
N THR A 51 6.49 2.36 -5.76
CA THR A 51 7.79 2.01 -5.16
C THR A 51 8.79 3.16 -5.13
N GLU A 52 8.62 4.18 -5.97
CA GLU A 52 9.45 5.40 -5.93
C GLU A 52 9.05 6.35 -4.79
N MET A 53 7.97 6.03 -4.07
CA MET A 53 7.43 6.83 -2.98
C MET A 53 7.51 6.08 -1.65
N SER A 54 7.49 6.84 -0.55
CA SER A 54 7.32 6.25 0.78
C SER A 54 5.98 5.51 0.85
N LEU A 55 5.93 4.46 1.67
CA LEU A 55 4.70 3.69 1.89
C LEU A 55 3.55 4.58 2.40
N TYR A 56 3.89 5.52 3.27
CA TYR A 56 2.95 6.50 3.79
C TYR A 56 2.40 7.40 2.68
N ASP A 57 3.25 7.98 1.82
CA ASP A 57 2.79 8.88 0.76
C ASP A 57 1.98 8.17 -0.33
N ALA A 58 2.32 6.91 -0.61
CA ALA A 58 1.55 6.03 -1.48
C ALA A 58 0.17 5.70 -0.90
N THR A 59 0.03 5.70 0.43
CA THR A 59 -1.20 5.34 1.13
C THR A 59 -2.06 6.57 1.44
N ARG A 60 -1.46 7.73 1.67
CA ARG A 60 -2.19 8.92 2.14
C ARG A 60 -2.95 9.68 1.06
N TYR A 61 -2.66 9.43 -0.21
CA TYR A 61 -3.14 10.24 -1.34
C TYR A 61 -3.37 9.37 -2.59
N ALA A 62 -4.49 9.44 -3.33
CA ALA A 62 -5.75 10.13 -3.09
C ALA A 62 -6.92 9.22 -3.46
N TRP A 63 -7.93 9.16 -2.59
CA TRP A 63 -8.98 8.14 -2.60
C TRP A 63 -10.36 8.73 -2.83
N LYS A 64 -11.16 8.06 -3.66
CA LYS A 64 -12.57 8.40 -3.87
C LYS A 64 -13.41 7.74 -2.77
N ILE A 65 -13.46 8.38 -1.61
CA ILE A 65 -14.19 7.91 -0.43
C ILE A 65 -14.94 9.05 0.24
N SER A 66 -15.97 8.72 1.03
CA SER A 66 -16.68 9.72 1.84
C SER A 66 -15.81 10.13 3.03
N LYS A 67 -15.64 11.44 3.24
CA LYS A 67 -14.96 11.99 4.42
C LYS A 67 -15.63 11.56 5.72
N SER A 68 -16.97 11.44 5.76
CA SER A 68 -17.67 10.98 6.96
C SER A 68 -17.33 9.54 7.32
N LYS A 69 -17.34 8.63 6.33
CA LYS A 69 -16.93 7.24 6.54
C LYS A 69 -15.45 7.14 6.87
N ALA A 70 -14.60 7.89 6.19
CA ALA A 70 -13.15 7.84 6.40
C ALA A 70 -12.76 8.23 7.85
N LYS A 71 -13.50 9.16 8.47
CA LYS A 71 -13.32 9.56 9.88
C LYS A 71 -13.70 8.48 10.90
N GLU A 72 -14.44 7.46 10.51
CA GLU A 72 -14.73 6.32 11.39
C GLU A 72 -13.59 5.30 11.45
N ALA A 73 -12.59 5.42 10.57
CA ALA A 73 -11.47 4.49 10.55
C ALA A 73 -10.63 4.64 11.83
N GLU A 74 -10.47 3.55 12.57
CA GLU A 74 -9.55 3.47 13.71
C GLU A 74 -8.13 3.18 13.26
N VAL A 75 -7.98 2.51 12.10
CA VAL A 75 -6.68 2.23 11.49
C VAL A 75 -6.81 2.18 9.97
N ILE A 76 -5.77 2.62 9.27
CA ILE A 76 -5.65 2.56 7.81
C ILE A 76 -4.56 1.55 7.49
N LEU A 77 -4.87 0.53 6.70
CA LEU A 77 -3.95 -0.55 6.37
C LEU A 77 -3.58 -0.49 4.90
N ALA A 78 -2.31 -0.25 4.62
CA ALA A 78 -1.77 -0.32 3.27
C ALA A 78 -1.60 -1.77 2.87
N THR A 79 -2.12 -2.14 1.70
CA THR A 79 -2.07 -3.51 1.20
C THR A 79 -1.39 -3.57 -0.16
N ARG A 80 -0.55 -4.59 -0.35
CA ARG A 80 0.09 -4.89 -1.63
C ARG A 80 -0.18 -6.34 -1.96
N GLN A 81 -0.95 -6.59 -3.02
CA GLN A 81 -1.29 -7.94 -3.49
C GLN A 81 -1.94 -8.85 -2.41
N GLY A 82 -2.73 -8.25 -1.52
CA GLY A 82 -3.41 -8.96 -0.45
C GLY A 82 -2.56 -9.21 0.79
N LEU A 83 -1.35 -8.64 0.89
CA LEU A 83 -0.55 -8.60 2.11
C LEU A 83 -0.64 -7.21 2.72
N ILE A 84 -0.84 -7.11 4.04
CA ILE A 84 -0.80 -5.84 4.77
C ILE A 84 0.67 -5.47 5.01
N VAL A 85 1.09 -4.33 4.47
CA VAL A 85 2.49 -3.87 4.47
C VAL A 85 2.70 -2.59 5.28
N GLY A 86 1.62 -1.87 5.62
CA GLY A 86 1.65 -0.65 6.43
C GLY A 86 0.40 -0.48 7.28
N ALA A 87 0.53 0.21 8.40
CA ALA A 87 -0.57 0.52 9.30
C ALA A 87 -0.43 1.96 9.80
N PHE A 88 -1.47 2.77 9.66
CA PHE A 88 -1.46 4.20 9.93
C PHE A 88 -2.71 4.64 10.70
N VAL A 89 -2.64 5.76 11.39
CA VAL A 89 -3.80 6.45 11.98
C VAL A 89 -3.90 7.85 11.36
N ALA A 90 -5.11 8.24 10.97
CA ALA A 90 -5.38 9.57 10.43
C ALA A 90 -5.83 10.53 11.53
N TYR A 91 -5.26 11.72 11.54
CA TYR A 91 -5.70 12.84 12.37
C TYR A 91 -6.71 13.71 11.64
N ASP A 92 -6.52 13.89 10.33
CA ASP A 92 -7.45 14.64 9.50
C ASP A 92 -7.52 14.10 8.08
N TRP A 93 -8.64 14.37 7.43
CA TRP A 93 -8.95 14.01 6.06
C TRP A 93 -9.15 15.28 5.23
N LEU A 94 -8.27 15.50 4.26
CA LEU A 94 -8.22 16.73 3.48
C LEU A 94 -8.56 16.45 2.01
N HIS A 95 -9.11 17.46 1.35
CA HIS A 95 -9.30 17.40 -0.11
C HIS A 95 -7.95 17.25 -0.80
N ALA A 96 -7.89 16.42 -1.82
CA ALA A 96 -6.69 16.13 -2.59
C ALA A 96 -6.32 17.31 -3.52
N THR A 97 -5.86 18.41 -2.93
CA THR A 97 -5.45 19.63 -3.62
C THR A 97 -3.96 19.90 -3.40
N PRO A 98 -3.29 20.64 -4.30
CA PRO A 98 -1.88 21.00 -4.10
C PRO A 98 -1.63 21.83 -2.83
N ALA A 99 -2.63 22.57 -2.36
CA ALA A 99 -2.54 23.33 -1.10
C ALA A 99 -2.45 22.42 0.14
N ASN A 100 -3.21 21.32 0.15
CA ASN A 100 -3.21 20.35 1.26
C ASN A 100 -2.10 19.30 1.11
N PHE A 101 -1.70 19.00 -0.13
CA PHE A 101 -0.68 18.01 -0.46
C PHE A 101 0.33 18.62 -1.46
N PRO A 102 1.28 19.46 -0.99
CA PRO A 102 2.28 20.07 -1.85
C PRO A 102 3.10 19.03 -2.63
N GLY A 103 3.46 19.35 -3.87
CA GLY A 103 4.19 18.43 -4.76
C GLY A 103 3.32 17.33 -5.39
N ARG A 104 2.00 17.37 -5.21
CA ARG A 104 1.03 16.46 -5.86
C ARG A 104 0.10 17.25 -6.79
N GLU A 105 -0.23 16.65 -7.93
CA GLU A 105 -1.31 17.16 -8.78
C GLU A 105 -2.65 17.09 -8.04
N GLY A 106 -3.52 18.09 -8.20
CA GLY A 106 -4.85 18.08 -7.59
C GLY A 106 -5.75 17.02 -8.20
N MET A 107 -6.49 16.30 -7.35
CA MET A 107 -7.42 15.24 -7.75
C MET A 107 -8.84 15.59 -7.24
N PRO A 108 -9.65 16.33 -8.03
CA PRO A 108 -11.00 16.74 -7.64
C PRO A 108 -11.89 15.57 -7.20
N GLY A 109 -12.67 15.79 -6.13
CA GLY A 109 -13.57 14.78 -5.57
C GLY A 109 -12.88 13.61 -4.84
N ARG A 110 -11.56 13.65 -4.68
CA ARG A 110 -10.80 12.71 -3.86
C ARG A 110 -10.29 13.38 -2.58
N ILE A 111 -10.06 12.55 -1.58
CA ILE A 111 -9.47 12.98 -0.31
C ILE A 111 -8.22 12.16 0.00
N GLY A 112 -7.34 12.77 0.78
CA GLY A 112 -6.21 12.10 1.42
C GLY A 112 -6.27 12.31 2.92
N PHE A 113 -5.33 11.70 3.66
CA PHE A 113 -5.22 11.91 5.09
C PHE A 113 -3.86 12.49 5.49
N VAL A 114 -3.87 13.18 6.63
CA VAL A 114 -2.66 13.51 7.40
C VAL A 114 -2.72 12.66 8.67
N GLY A 115 -1.60 12.05 9.00
CA GLY A 115 -1.53 11.03 10.03
C GLY A 115 -0.11 10.50 10.22
N GLU A 116 0.00 9.43 10.97
CA GLU A 116 1.28 8.80 11.33
C GLU A 116 1.17 7.26 11.31
N ASP A 117 2.28 6.58 11.55
CA ASP A 117 2.30 5.15 11.80
C ASP A 117 1.38 4.78 12.97
N ALA A 118 0.63 3.70 12.82
CA ALA A 118 -0.24 3.24 13.89
C ALA A 118 0.58 2.84 15.13
N PRO A 119 0.03 3.02 16.34
CA PRO A 119 0.67 2.58 17.56
C PRO A 119 1.15 1.12 17.46
N PRO A 120 2.32 0.76 18.03
CA PRO A 120 2.94 -0.54 17.82
C PRO A 120 2.02 -1.75 18.12
N GLU A 121 1.13 -1.62 19.11
CA GLU A 121 0.12 -2.60 19.49
C GLU A 121 -0.92 -2.87 18.39
N ILE A 122 -1.36 -1.82 17.69
CA ILE A 122 -2.26 -1.94 16.54
C ILE A 122 -1.48 -2.47 15.34
N ALA A 123 -0.30 -1.90 15.05
CA ALA A 123 0.51 -2.28 13.89
C ALA A 123 0.90 -3.78 13.92
N ARG A 124 1.37 -4.29 15.06
CA ARG A 124 1.71 -5.72 15.24
C ARG A 124 0.53 -6.66 15.00
N SER A 125 -0.69 -6.18 15.21
CA SER A 125 -1.90 -6.98 14.99
C SER A 125 -2.19 -7.23 13.50
N TYR A 126 -1.60 -6.44 12.60
CA TYR A 126 -1.97 -6.43 11.18
C TYR A 126 -0.81 -6.58 10.19
N LEU A 127 0.38 -6.04 10.49
CA LEU A 127 1.51 -6.10 9.57
C LEU A 127 1.89 -7.54 9.22
N ARG A 128 2.22 -7.76 7.94
CA ARG A 128 2.58 -9.06 7.35
C ARG A 128 1.47 -10.11 7.40
N LYS A 129 0.24 -9.75 7.76
CA LYS A 129 -0.92 -10.64 7.66
C LYS A 129 -1.57 -10.55 6.29
N ALA A 130 -2.15 -11.66 5.87
CA ALA A 130 -2.92 -11.71 4.63
C ALA A 130 -4.28 -11.04 4.83
N VAL A 131 -4.72 -10.25 3.87
CA VAL A 131 -6.09 -9.75 3.82
C VAL A 131 -7.02 -10.97 3.63
N PRO A 132 -8.04 -11.18 4.47
CA PRO A 132 -8.99 -12.29 4.32
C PRO A 132 -9.71 -12.27 2.96
N GLU A 133 -10.09 -13.45 2.46
CA GLU A 133 -10.67 -13.62 1.11
C GLU A 133 -11.95 -12.79 0.92
N GLU A 134 -12.76 -12.62 1.97
CA GLU A 134 -13.97 -11.80 1.95
C GLU A 134 -13.71 -10.32 1.57
N TYR A 135 -12.49 -9.82 1.83
CA TYR A 135 -12.01 -8.50 1.45
C TYR A 135 -11.07 -8.54 0.24
N ARG A 136 -10.96 -9.66 -0.49
CA ARG A 136 -10.11 -9.82 -1.69
C ARG A 136 -10.89 -9.99 -2.99
N LYS A 137 -12.17 -9.59 -3.06
CA LYS A 137 -13.01 -9.68 -4.28
C LYS A 137 -12.22 -9.29 -5.54
N ARG A 138 -11.98 -10.29 -6.41
CA ARG A 138 -11.25 -10.16 -7.67
C ARG A 138 -12.01 -9.24 -8.62
N GLY A 139 -11.30 -8.37 -9.34
CA GLY A 139 -11.90 -7.46 -10.32
C GLY A 139 -12.56 -6.19 -9.74
N ALA A 140 -12.51 -5.98 -8.41
CA ALA A 140 -12.95 -4.72 -7.83
C ALA A 140 -11.99 -3.59 -8.25
N ALA A 141 -12.50 -2.65 -9.06
CA ALA A 141 -11.73 -1.49 -9.51
C ALA A 141 -11.42 -0.50 -8.37
N ASN A 142 -12.17 -0.55 -7.26
CA ASN A 142 -11.94 0.34 -6.12
C ASN A 142 -10.83 -0.23 -5.22
N PRO A 143 -9.69 0.48 -5.06
CA PRO A 143 -8.60 0.04 -4.20
C PRO A 143 -8.94 0.12 -2.70
N VAL A 144 -10.06 0.73 -2.31
CA VAL A 144 -10.43 0.93 -0.91
C VAL A 144 -11.50 -0.04 -0.44
N ARG A 145 -11.31 -0.64 0.75
CA ARG A 145 -12.30 -1.49 1.42
C ARG A 145 -12.42 -1.14 2.90
N TYR A 146 -13.61 -1.39 3.45
CA TYR A 146 -13.95 -1.13 4.84
C TYR A 146 -14.20 -2.46 5.53
N THR A 147 -13.69 -2.64 6.74
CA THR A 147 -14.02 -3.79 7.59
C THR A 147 -15.27 -3.56 8.45
N TRP A 148 -15.93 -2.41 8.28
CA TRP A 148 -17.15 -2.02 8.96
C TRP A 148 -18.17 -1.44 7.96
N GLY A 149 -19.42 -1.28 8.45
CA GLY A 149 -20.56 -0.88 7.63
C GLY A 149 -21.29 -2.08 7.03
N SER A 150 -22.59 -1.92 6.73
CA SER A 150 -23.45 -3.03 6.29
C SER A 150 -22.88 -3.77 5.08
N LYS A 151 -22.81 -5.10 5.23
CA LYS A 151 -22.68 -6.06 4.12
C LYS A 151 -23.88 -5.95 3.19
#